data_AF-A0A8S0G5L6-F1
#
_entry.id   AF-A0A8S0G5L6-F1
#
_cell.length_a   1.000
_cell.length_b   1.000
_cell.length_c   1.000
_cell.angle_alpha   90.00
_cell.angle_beta   90.00
_cell.angle_gamma   90.00
#
_symmetry.space_group_name_H-M   'P 1'
#
loop_
_entity.id
_entity.type
_entity.pdbx_description
1 polymer ?
#
loop_
_entity_poly.entity_id
_entity_poly.type
_entity_poly.pdbx_seq_one_letter_code
_entity_poly.pdbx_strand_id
1 'polypeptide(L)'
;MVFNVPTRRELTSGERAIQHGLAIAAGIKAAKDLGNMPPNICNAAYLASQARQLADSYSKNVITRVIGEQQMKELGMHSYLAVGQGSQNESLMSVIEYKGNASEDARPIVLVGKGLTFDSGGISIKPSEGMDEMKYDMCGAAAVYGVMRMVAERTTAD
;
A
#
# COMPACT_ATOMS: atom_id res chain seq x y z
N MET A 1 19.82 10.91 16.81
CA MET A 1 20.50 9.65 16.42
C MET A 1 21.80 10.04 15.73
N VAL A 2 22.94 9.46 16.12
CA VAL A 2 24.25 9.71 15.48
C VAL A 2 24.65 8.45 14.74
N PHE A 3 24.88 8.55 13.44
CA PHE A 3 25.35 7.44 12.60
C PHE A 3 26.85 7.61 12.37
N ASN A 4 27.67 6.77 13.01
CA ASN A 4 29.12 6.88 12.94
C ASN A 4 29.66 6.06 11.76
N VAL A 5 30.48 6.70 10.92
CA VAL A 5 31.30 5.99 9.92
C VAL A 5 32.76 5.97 10.36
N PRO A 6 33.47 4.83 10.28
CA PRO A 6 34.85 4.71 10.75
C PRO A 6 35.83 5.64 10.03
N THR A 7 35.63 5.90 8.74
CA THR A 7 36.52 6.73 7.93
C THR A 7 35.78 7.69 7.00
N ARG A 8 36.47 8.77 6.58
CA ARG A 8 35.94 9.73 5.59
C ARG A 8 35.59 9.08 4.24
N ARG A 9 36.26 7.99 3.88
CA ARG A 9 36.00 7.24 2.63
C ARG A 9 34.65 6.52 2.65
N GLU A 10 34.12 6.22 3.83
CA GLU A 10 32.85 5.52 4.01
C GLU A 10 31.65 6.47 4.18
N LEU A 11 31.87 7.80 4.15
CA LEU A 11 30.80 8.79 4.27
C LEU A 11 29.70 8.55 3.23
N THR A 12 30.07 8.39 1.96
CA THR A 12 29.09 8.19 0.88
C THR A 12 28.27 6.91 1.07
N SER A 13 28.89 5.81 1.53
CA SER A 13 28.16 4.58 1.86
C SER A 13 27.24 4.78 3.07
N GLY A 14 27.68 5.54 4.07
CA GLY A 14 26.87 5.88 5.24
C GLY A 14 25.66 6.74 4.89
N GLU A 15 25.84 7.77 4.06
CA GLU A 15 24.76 8.64 3.56
C GLU A 15 23.72 7.83 2.78
N ARG A 16 24.16 6.95 1.85
CA ARG A 16 23.25 6.05 1.13
C ARG A 16 22.52 5.10 2.08
N ALA A 17 23.22 4.53 3.06
CA ALA A 17 22.59 3.65 4.05
C ALA A 17 21.50 4.37 4.86
N ILE A 18 21.74 5.62 5.27
CA ILE A 18 20.75 6.46 5.96
C ILE A 18 19.56 6.75 5.04
N GLN A 19 19.81 7.17 3.80
CA GLN A 19 18.74 7.45 2.83
C GLN A 19 17.88 6.21 2.58
N HIS A 20 18.50 5.04 2.43
CA HIS A 20 17.80 3.77 2.30
C HIS A 20 16.96 3.45 3.55
N GLY A 21 17.56 3.62 4.73
CA GLY A 21 16.91 3.37 6.00
C GLY A 21 15.70 4.29 6.24
N LEU A 22 15.82 5.57 5.90
CA LEU A 22 14.73 6.54 6.02
C LEU A 22 13.56 6.21 5.11
N ALA A 23 13.81 5.89 3.83
CA ALA A 23 12.76 5.53 2.89
C ALA A 23 12.04 4.23 3.31
N ILE A 24 12.78 3.23 3.78
CA ILE A 24 12.21 1.98 4.32
C ILE A 24 11.39 2.28 5.58
N ALA A 25 11.92 3.07 6.50
CA ALA A 25 11.22 3.45 7.73
C ALA A 25 9.92 4.23 7.45
N ALA A 26 9.92 5.11 6.45
CA ALA A 26 8.73 5.83 6.00
C ALA A 26 7.67 4.87 5.44
N GLY A 27 8.08 3.89 4.62
CA GLY A 27 7.20 2.84 4.10
C GLY A 27 6.61 1.95 5.21
N ILE A 28 7.44 1.51 6.16
CA ILE A 28 7.00 0.74 7.34
C ILE A 28 6.03 1.55 8.19
N LYS A 29 6.33 2.83 8.44
CA LYS A 29 5.44 3.72 9.19
C LYS A 29 4.08 3.82 8.51
N ALA A 30 4.06 4.07 7.19
CA ALA A 30 2.82 4.15 6.43
C ALA A 30 1.99 2.86 6.53
N ALA A 31 2.63 1.69 6.37
CA ALA A 31 1.94 0.40 6.51
C ALA A 31 1.36 0.19 7.92
N LYS A 32 2.13 0.53 8.98
CA LYS A 32 1.66 0.46 10.37
C LYS A 32 0.50 1.41 10.64
N ASP A 33 0.57 2.63 10.12
CA ASP A 33 -0.49 3.64 10.31
C ASP A 33 -1.80 3.14 9.68
N LEU A 34 -1.74 2.60 8.45
CA LEU A 34 -2.91 1.99 7.80
C LEU A 34 -3.45 0.80 8.59
N GLY A 35 -2.60 -0.16 8.99
CA GLY A 35 -3.04 -1.34 9.74
C GLY A 35 -3.60 -1.01 11.13
N ASN A 36 -3.05 -0.01 11.82
CA ASN A 36 -3.52 0.39 13.14
C ASN A 36 -4.83 1.19 13.10
N MET A 37 -5.12 1.86 11.98
CA MET A 37 -6.32 2.67 11.80
C MET A 37 -7.57 1.78 11.87
N PRO A 38 -8.61 2.18 12.64
CA PRO A 38 -9.74 1.31 12.87
C PRO A 38 -10.60 1.19 11.60
N PRO A 39 -11.32 0.07 11.41
CA PRO A 39 -11.98 -0.28 10.15
C PRO A 39 -13.15 0.64 9.78
N ASN A 40 -13.70 1.38 10.75
CA ASN A 40 -14.71 2.43 10.49
C ASN A 40 -14.12 3.67 9.80
N ILE A 41 -12.79 3.85 9.83
CA ILE A 41 -12.06 4.89 9.10
C ILE A 41 -11.31 4.27 7.92
N CYS A 42 -10.50 3.24 8.17
CA CYS A 42 -9.67 2.59 7.16
C CYS A 42 -10.49 1.56 6.35
N ASN A 43 -11.41 2.03 5.52
CA ASN A 43 -12.13 1.19 4.55
C ASN A 43 -11.48 1.25 3.16
N ALA A 44 -12.04 0.52 2.19
CA ALA A 44 -11.48 0.47 0.83
C ALA A 44 -11.41 1.86 0.17
N ALA A 45 -12.37 2.76 0.44
CA ALA A 45 -12.36 4.13 -0.05
C ALA A 45 -11.24 4.96 0.58
N TYR A 46 -10.94 4.74 1.87
CA TYR A 46 -9.79 5.35 2.52
C TYR A 46 -8.48 4.88 1.89
N LEU A 47 -8.30 3.57 1.65
CA LEU A 47 -7.11 3.05 0.96
C LEU A 47 -6.96 3.66 -0.46
N ALA A 48 -8.06 3.79 -1.19
CA ALA A 48 -8.07 4.45 -2.49
C ALA A 48 -7.70 5.94 -2.40
N SER A 49 -8.16 6.65 -1.36
CA SER A 49 -7.76 8.03 -1.09
C SER A 49 -6.26 8.14 -0.81
N GLN A 50 -5.71 7.26 0.03
CA GLN A 50 -4.28 7.23 0.34
C GLN A 50 -3.43 6.95 -0.90
N ALA A 51 -3.89 6.07 -1.79
CA ALA A 51 -3.24 5.78 -3.07
C ALA A 51 -3.24 7.01 -4.01
N ARG A 52 -4.33 7.78 -4.06
CA ARG A 52 -4.38 9.03 -4.85
C ARG A 52 -3.44 10.10 -4.28
N GLN A 53 -3.46 10.31 -2.96
CA GLN A 53 -2.56 11.25 -2.29
C GLN A 53 -1.08 10.90 -2.51
N LEU A 54 -0.74 9.61 -2.60
CA LEU A 54 0.61 9.18 -2.94
C LEU A 54 0.98 9.59 -4.37
N ALA A 55 0.09 9.40 -5.33
CA ALA A 55 0.32 9.87 -6.71
C ALA A 55 0.44 11.40 -6.78
N ASP A 56 -0.39 12.14 -6.05
CA ASP A 56 -0.30 13.60 -6.01
C ASP A 56 1.05 14.08 -5.45
N SER A 57 1.54 13.40 -4.40
CA SER A 57 2.83 13.71 -3.76
C SER A 57 4.04 13.35 -4.63
N TYR A 58 3.91 12.37 -5.53
CA TYR A 58 4.99 11.81 -6.35
C TYR A 58 4.63 11.75 -7.84
N SER A 59 3.96 12.80 -8.32
CA SER A 59 3.29 12.85 -9.63
C SER A 59 4.20 12.69 -10.84
N LYS A 60 5.52 12.88 -10.67
CA LYS A 60 6.52 12.67 -11.74
C LYS A 60 6.53 11.22 -12.23
N ASN A 61 6.45 10.25 -11.31
CA ASN A 61 6.66 8.83 -11.61
C ASN A 61 5.53 7.93 -11.09
N VAL A 62 4.57 8.46 -10.33
CA VAL A 62 3.49 7.68 -9.72
C VAL A 62 2.15 8.08 -10.30
N ILE A 63 1.38 7.10 -10.76
CA ILE A 63 0.01 7.26 -11.24
C ILE A 63 -0.88 6.28 -10.47
N THR A 64 -2.05 6.72 -10.03
CA THR A 64 -3.02 5.86 -9.36
C THR A 64 -4.31 5.77 -10.17
N ARG A 65 -4.80 4.54 -10.36
CA ARG A 65 -6.14 4.26 -10.87
C ARG A 65 -6.93 3.50 -9.80
N VAL A 66 -8.23 3.74 -9.74
CA VAL A 66 -9.12 3.03 -8.82
C VAL A 66 -10.21 2.36 -9.64
N ILE A 67 -10.34 1.06 -9.47
CA ILE A 67 -11.35 0.23 -10.13
C ILE A 67 -12.46 -0.02 -9.10
N GLY A 68 -13.69 0.40 -9.45
CA GLY A 68 -14.88 0.20 -8.63
C GLY A 68 -15.70 -1.04 -9.03
N GLU A 69 -16.80 -1.29 -8.33
CA GLU A 69 -17.59 -2.53 -8.49
C GLU A 69 -18.19 -2.69 -9.90
N GLN A 70 -18.63 -1.58 -10.51
CA GLN A 70 -19.15 -1.59 -11.88
C GLN A 70 -18.10 -2.07 -12.88
N GLN A 71 -16.87 -1.55 -12.79
CA GLN A 71 -15.76 -1.96 -13.65
C GLN A 71 -15.31 -3.39 -13.35
N MET A 72 -15.29 -3.78 -12.07
CA MET A 72 -15.02 -5.18 -11.68
C MET A 72 -16.02 -6.16 -12.29
N LYS A 73 -17.30 -5.77 -12.39
CA LYS A 73 -18.34 -6.57 -13.02
C LYS A 73 -18.11 -6.72 -14.52
N GLU A 74 -17.75 -5.63 -15.19
CA GLU A 74 -17.39 -5.62 -16.62
C GLU A 74 -16.14 -6.48 -16.90
N LEU A 75 -15.17 -6.49 -15.98
CA LEU A 75 -13.96 -7.29 -16.05
C LEU A 75 -14.16 -8.76 -15.65
N GLY A 76 -15.36 -9.17 -15.23
CA GLY A 76 -15.65 -10.55 -14.82
C GLY A 76 -15.05 -10.94 -13.46
N MET A 77 -14.74 -9.98 -12.59
CA MET A 77 -14.14 -10.20 -11.26
C MET A 77 -15.17 -10.67 -10.21
N HIS A 78 -16.02 -11.63 -10.57
CA HIS A 78 -17.16 -12.06 -9.76
C HIS A 78 -16.75 -12.64 -8.40
N SER A 79 -15.58 -13.29 -8.30
CA SER A 79 -15.08 -13.78 -7.01
C SER A 79 -14.75 -12.65 -6.04
N TYR A 80 -14.23 -11.51 -6.52
CA TYR A 80 -13.92 -10.37 -5.66
C TYR A 80 -15.21 -9.67 -5.21
N LEU A 81 -16.14 -9.45 -6.16
CA LEU A 81 -17.46 -8.89 -5.89
C LEU A 81 -18.26 -9.73 -4.88
N ALA A 82 -18.21 -11.07 -5.00
CA ALA A 82 -18.94 -11.97 -4.09
C ALA A 82 -18.47 -11.87 -2.63
N VAL A 83 -17.22 -11.49 -2.37
CA VAL A 83 -16.72 -11.25 -1.00
C VAL A 83 -17.25 -9.92 -0.46
N GLY A 84 -17.21 -8.87 -1.28
CA GLY A 84 -17.62 -7.52 -0.86
C GLY A 84 -19.12 -7.29 -0.74
N GLN A 85 -19.94 -8.05 -1.48
CA GLN A 85 -21.41 -7.85 -1.57
C GLN A 85 -22.16 -7.84 -0.22
N GLY A 86 -21.59 -8.45 0.83
CA GLY A 86 -22.17 -8.49 2.17
C GLY A 86 -21.95 -7.22 2.99
N SER A 87 -21.13 -6.29 2.49
CA SER A 87 -20.79 -5.02 3.14
C SER A 87 -21.54 -3.85 2.48
N GLN A 88 -21.78 -2.79 3.25
CA GLN A 88 -22.22 -1.50 2.72
C GLN A 88 -21.07 -0.68 2.09
N ASN A 89 -19.81 -1.06 2.36
CA ASN A 89 -18.65 -0.40 1.78
C ASN A 89 -18.35 -0.98 0.41
N GLU A 90 -18.26 -0.12 -0.60
CA GLU A 90 -17.92 -0.51 -1.97
C GLU A 90 -16.56 -1.21 -2.03
N SER A 91 -16.50 -2.28 -2.82
CA SER A 91 -15.27 -2.99 -3.15
C SER A 91 -14.45 -2.17 -4.13
N LEU A 92 -13.27 -1.71 -3.71
CA LEU A 92 -12.35 -0.94 -4.55
C LEU A 92 -11.02 -1.67 -4.72
N MET A 93 -10.43 -1.55 -5.91
CA MET A 93 -9.06 -2.01 -6.19
C MET A 93 -8.23 -0.82 -6.67
N SER A 94 -7.24 -0.44 -5.86
CA SER A 94 -6.29 0.60 -6.21
C SER A 94 -5.11 0.01 -6.96
N VAL A 95 -4.83 0.54 -8.14
CA VAL A 95 -3.66 0.23 -8.95
C VAL A 95 -2.71 1.43 -8.86
N ILE A 96 -1.58 1.24 -8.19
CA ILE A 96 -0.52 2.25 -8.08
C ILE A 96 0.59 1.85 -9.06
N GLU A 97 0.77 2.64 -10.10
CA GLU A 97 1.80 2.45 -11.11
C GLU A 97 3.00 3.34 -10.79
N TYR A 98 4.18 2.76 -10.60
CA TYR A 98 5.44 3.49 -10.48
C TYR A 98 6.30 3.26 -11.73
N LYS A 99 6.65 4.33 -12.43
CA LYS A 99 7.41 4.31 -13.68
C LYS A 99 8.84 4.82 -13.45
N GLY A 100 9.67 3.96 -12.86
CA GLY A 100 11.08 4.28 -12.55
C GLY A 100 12.06 4.06 -13.70
N ASN A 101 11.65 3.34 -14.75
CA ASN A 101 12.47 3.09 -15.93
C ASN A 101 11.76 3.67 -17.17
N ALA A 102 12.50 4.45 -17.96
CA ALA A 102 11.98 5.09 -19.17
C ALA A 102 11.89 4.14 -20.37
N SER A 103 12.57 2.99 -20.33
CA SER A 103 12.52 1.99 -21.39
C SER A 103 11.12 1.36 -21.50
N GLU A 104 10.57 1.34 -22.71
CA GLU A 104 9.26 0.73 -22.99
C GLU A 104 9.25 -0.80 -22.81
N ASP A 105 10.42 -1.44 -22.97
CA ASP A 105 10.59 -2.89 -22.81
C ASP A 105 10.82 -3.31 -21.34
N ALA A 106 10.93 -2.34 -20.42
CA ALA A 106 11.12 -2.61 -19.01
C ALA A 106 9.87 -3.32 -18.44
N ARG A 107 10.01 -4.61 -18.15
CA ARG A 107 8.94 -5.41 -17.55
C ARG A 107 8.67 -4.94 -16.11
N PRO A 108 7.40 -4.70 -15.73
CA PRO A 108 7.08 -4.27 -14.38
C PRO A 108 7.20 -5.42 -13.39
N ILE A 109 7.55 -5.09 -12.15
CA ILE A 109 7.32 -5.97 -11.00
C ILE A 109 5.93 -5.63 -10.46
N VAL A 110 5.07 -6.64 -10.32
CA VAL A 110 3.71 -6.47 -9.79
C VAL A 110 3.64 -7.03 -8.37
N LEU A 111 3.20 -6.19 -7.44
CA LEU A 111 2.93 -6.57 -6.05
C LEU A 111 1.42 -6.55 -5.83
N VAL A 112 0.87 -7.63 -5.29
CA VAL A 112 -0.57 -7.76 -5.00
C VAL A 112 -0.76 -7.96 -3.51
N GLY A 113 -1.49 -7.04 -2.87
CA GLY A 113 -1.74 -7.07 -1.42
C GLY A 113 -3.21 -7.31 -1.12
N LYS A 114 -3.50 -8.27 -0.24
CA LYS A 114 -4.86 -8.47 0.30
C LYS A 114 -5.29 -7.24 1.09
N GLY A 115 -6.49 -6.72 0.80
CA GLY A 115 -7.02 -5.48 1.36
C GLY A 115 -8.37 -5.63 2.08
N LEU A 116 -8.60 -6.71 2.83
CA LEU A 116 -9.82 -6.82 3.64
C LEU A 116 -9.71 -5.90 4.86
N THR A 117 -10.40 -4.76 4.81
CA THR A 117 -10.30 -3.73 5.84
C THR A 117 -10.93 -4.15 7.17
N PHE A 118 -11.82 -5.12 7.13
CA PHE A 118 -12.28 -5.88 8.29
C PHE A 118 -12.80 -7.23 7.81
N ASP A 119 -12.43 -8.31 8.52
CA ASP A 119 -12.90 -9.66 8.24
C ASP A 119 -13.70 -10.22 9.43
N SER A 120 -15.03 -10.16 9.36
CA SER A 120 -15.90 -10.81 10.34
C SER A 120 -16.05 -12.32 10.12
N GLY A 121 -15.55 -12.84 8.98
CA GLY A 121 -15.81 -14.20 8.48
C GLY A 121 -17.05 -14.32 7.57
N GLY A 122 -17.91 -13.29 7.52
CA GLY A 122 -19.16 -13.31 6.75
C GLY A 122 -20.22 -14.21 7.39
N ILE A 123 -20.95 -14.99 6.60
CA ILE A 123 -21.93 -15.98 7.11
C ILE A 123 -21.24 -17.01 8.01
N SER A 124 -20.01 -17.38 7.68
CA SER A 124 -19.15 -18.21 8.53
C SER A 124 -18.45 -17.34 9.56
N ILE A 125 -19.24 -16.77 10.48
CA ILE A 125 -18.79 -15.73 11.40
C ILE A 125 -17.68 -16.22 12.34
N LYS A 126 -16.67 -15.38 12.55
CA LYS A 126 -15.62 -15.63 13.55
C LYS A 126 -16.17 -15.48 14.98
N PRO A 127 -15.55 -16.11 15.99
CA PRO A 127 -15.82 -15.81 17.40
C PRO A 127 -15.52 -14.36 17.76
N SER A 128 -16.14 -13.85 18.82
CA SER A 128 -15.94 -12.47 19.30
C SER A 128 -14.52 -12.20 19.81
N GLU A 129 -13.87 -13.20 20.41
CA GLU A 129 -12.54 -13.07 20.99
C GLU A 129 -11.50 -12.74 19.91
N GLY A 130 -10.80 -11.61 20.08
CA GLY A 130 -9.76 -11.15 19.15
C GLY A 130 -10.27 -10.66 17.79
N MET A 131 -11.59 -10.50 17.60
CA MET A 131 -12.13 -10.04 16.31
C MET A 131 -11.68 -8.62 15.95
N ASP A 132 -11.31 -7.80 16.93
CA ASP A 132 -10.75 -6.46 16.71
C ASP A 132 -9.43 -6.49 15.95
N GLU A 133 -8.66 -7.58 16.04
CA GLU A 133 -7.43 -7.78 15.27
C GLU A 133 -7.70 -7.98 13.77
N MET A 134 -8.93 -8.29 13.36
CA MET A 134 -9.28 -8.49 11.95
C MET A 134 -9.27 -7.19 11.14
N LYS A 135 -9.06 -6.03 11.78
CA LYS A 135 -8.65 -4.81 11.07
C LYS A 135 -7.29 -4.94 10.38
N TYR A 136 -6.43 -5.87 10.85
CA TYR A 136 -5.12 -6.15 10.26
C TYR A 136 -5.20 -7.07 9.02
N ASP A 137 -6.40 -7.51 8.61
CA ASP A 137 -6.57 -8.41 7.46
C ASP A 137 -6.36 -7.70 6.09
N MET A 138 -6.02 -6.41 6.13
CA MET A 138 -5.56 -5.59 5.01
C MET A 138 -4.05 -5.29 5.04
N CYS A 139 -3.29 -5.84 6.00
CA CYS A 139 -1.86 -5.57 6.15
C CYS A 139 -1.04 -5.96 4.90
N GLY A 140 -1.54 -6.86 4.05
CA GLY A 140 -0.97 -7.14 2.74
C GLY A 140 -1.00 -5.91 1.82
N ALA A 141 -2.17 -5.28 1.68
CA ALA A 141 -2.32 -4.02 0.94
C ALA A 141 -1.55 -2.87 1.61
N ALA A 142 -1.52 -2.82 2.95
CA ALA A 142 -0.73 -1.83 3.69
C ALA A 142 0.78 -1.96 3.39
N ALA A 143 1.30 -3.19 3.34
CA ALA A 143 2.69 -3.46 3.00
C ALA A 143 3.01 -3.04 1.57
N VAL A 144 2.14 -3.37 0.59
CA VAL A 144 2.29 -2.90 -0.79
C VAL A 144 2.30 -1.38 -0.86
N TYR A 145 1.37 -0.70 -0.19
CA TYR A 145 1.36 0.77 -0.12
C TYR A 145 2.67 1.32 0.47
N GLY A 146 3.17 0.72 1.55
CA GLY A 146 4.45 1.08 2.16
C GLY A 146 5.63 0.93 1.21
N VAL A 147 5.68 -0.16 0.42
CA VAL A 147 6.71 -0.36 -0.61
C VAL A 147 6.60 0.68 -1.72
N MET A 148 5.39 0.99 -2.18
CA MET A 148 5.15 2.03 -3.19
C MET A 148 5.57 3.41 -2.69
N ARG A 149 5.29 3.73 -1.42
CA ARG A 149 5.75 4.97 -0.76
C ARG A 149 7.27 5.04 -0.67
N MET A 150 7.93 3.92 -0.37
CA MET A 150 9.39 3.83 -0.27
C MET A 150 10.08 4.03 -1.63
N VAL A 151 9.63 3.33 -2.68
CA VAL A 151 10.25 3.43 -4.01
C VAL A 151 10.04 4.81 -4.65
N ALA A 152 8.88 5.43 -4.38
CA ALA A 152 8.61 6.79 -4.81
C ALA A 152 9.55 7.81 -4.15
N GLU A 153 9.83 7.68 -2.84
CA GLU A 153 10.76 8.56 -2.12
C GLU A 153 12.19 8.46 -2.64
N ARG A 154 12.68 7.22 -2.80
CA ARG A 154 14.05 6.92 -3.26
C ARG A 154 14.41 7.66 -4.54
N THR A 155 13.47 7.74 -5.48
CA THR A 155 13.69 8.29 -6.82
C THR A 155 13.64 9.81 -6.87
N THR A 156 13.15 10.47 -5.81
CA THR A 156 13.15 11.95 -5.73
C THR A 156 14.49 12.52 -5.26
N ALA A 157 15.37 11.67 -4.75
CA ALA A 157 16.67 12.05 -4.20
C ALA A 157 17.85 11.72 -5.15
N ASP A 158 17.55 11.15 -6.32
CA ASP A 158 18.48 10.94 -7.45
C ASP A 158 18.21 11.99 -8.56
#